data_AF-A0A2M8NWP6-F1
#
_entry.id   AF-A0A2M8NWP6-F1
#
_cell.length_a   1.000
_cell.length_b   1.000
_cell.length_c   1.000
_cell.angle_alpha   90.00
_cell.angle_beta   90.00
_cell.angle_gamma   90.00
#
_symmetry.space_group_name_H-M   'P 1'
#
loop_
_entity.id
_entity.type
_entity.pdbx_description
1 polymer ?
#
loop_
_entity_poly.entity_id
_entity_poly.type
_entity_poly.pdbx_seq_one_letter_code
_entity_poly.pdbx_strand_id
1 'polypeptide(L)'
;MPITSVTGDPLQTTAQILAFGHNARGRTELGMIETRLMQTYPPAFAMYQRACRAGRIRAGDIWIWRESKPQLMFMAVRESSVGATRLRYVQAVAIRLAREYPLLGIKSLAIAPLANRYEWGEIRQVLTMWLEKSRLDVTIYEP
;
A
#
# COMPACT_ATOMS: atom_id res chain seq x y z
N MET A 1 17.70 -5.38 10.98
CA MET A 1 17.21 -4.98 9.65
C MET A 1 15.75 -4.61 9.81
N PRO A 2 15.33 -3.38 9.45
CA PRO A 2 13.96 -2.91 9.66
C PRO A 2 12.95 -3.52 8.69
N ILE A 3 13.41 -4.30 7.70
CA ILE A 3 12.55 -4.98 6.73
C ILE A 3 12.62 -6.49 6.92
N THR A 4 11.46 -7.13 7.07
CA THR A 4 11.31 -8.58 7.13
C THR A 4 10.43 -9.04 5.97
N SER A 5 10.86 -10.05 5.23
CA SER A 5 10.04 -10.68 4.19
C SER A 5 9.40 -11.96 4.70
N VAL A 6 8.11 -12.13 4.44
CA VAL A 6 7.31 -13.28 4.92
C VAL A 6 6.39 -13.82 3.81
N THR A 7 6.00 -15.07 3.93
CA THR A 7 4.91 -15.68 3.15
C THR A 7 3.69 -15.86 4.06
N GLY A 8 2.47 -15.79 3.51
CA GLY A 8 1.23 -15.96 4.28
C GLY A 8 0.15 -14.94 3.90
N ASP A 9 -0.90 -14.84 4.72
CA ASP A 9 -2.02 -13.92 4.49
C ASP A 9 -1.72 -12.52 5.08
N PRO A 10 -1.59 -11.46 4.25
CA PRO A 10 -1.36 -10.09 4.73
C PRO A 10 -2.49 -9.58 5.64
N LEU A 11 -3.71 -10.10 5.51
CA LEU A 11 -4.85 -9.69 6.35
C LEU A 11 -4.70 -10.14 7.80
N GLN A 12 -3.79 -11.08 8.10
CA GLN A 12 -3.49 -11.56 9.45
C GLN A 12 -2.31 -10.83 10.10
N THR A 13 -1.84 -9.74 9.50
CA THR A 13 -0.70 -8.98 10.03
C THR A 13 -0.95 -8.42 11.44
N THR A 14 0.10 -8.39 12.24
CA THR A 14 0.14 -7.69 13.54
C THR A 14 0.69 -6.26 13.44
N ALA A 15 1.09 -5.82 12.23
CA ALA A 15 1.55 -4.47 12.00
C ALA A 15 0.43 -3.44 12.26
N GLN A 16 0.80 -2.22 12.62
CA GLN A 16 -0.17 -1.14 12.84
C GLN A 16 -0.98 -0.84 11.58
N ILE A 17 -0.34 -0.90 10.40
CA ILE A 17 -0.94 -0.56 9.12
C ILE A 17 -0.73 -1.70 8.13
N LEU A 18 -1.78 -2.08 7.41
CA LEU A 18 -1.73 -2.91 6.22
C LEU A 18 -1.81 -2.02 4.97
N ALA A 19 -0.73 -1.96 4.22
CA ALA A 19 -0.61 -1.25 2.96
C ALA A 19 -0.80 -2.17 1.76
N PHE A 20 -1.50 -1.67 0.75
CA PHE A 20 -1.76 -2.39 -0.51
C PHE A 20 -1.87 -1.42 -1.68
N GLY A 21 -1.65 -1.94 -2.88
CA GLY A 21 -1.68 -1.14 -4.11
C GLY A 21 -3.10 -0.89 -4.60
N HIS A 22 -3.42 0.36 -4.91
CA HIS A 22 -4.70 0.74 -5.50
C HIS A 22 -4.51 1.79 -6.62
N ASN A 23 -5.58 2.11 -7.36
CA ASN A 23 -5.54 3.13 -8.39
C ASN A 23 -5.97 4.51 -7.87
N ALA A 24 -5.44 5.56 -8.50
CA ALA A 24 -5.77 6.95 -8.19
C ALA A 24 -7.18 7.38 -8.66
N ARG A 25 -7.93 6.53 -9.38
CA ARG A 25 -9.33 6.79 -9.76
C ARG A 25 -10.33 6.28 -8.72
N GLY A 26 -9.88 5.57 -7.68
CA GLY A 26 -10.76 4.96 -6.68
C GLY A 26 -11.77 3.99 -7.30
N ARG A 27 -11.38 3.31 -8.38
CA ARG A 27 -12.18 2.26 -9.02
C ARG A 27 -11.87 0.92 -8.37
N THR A 28 -12.84 0.03 -8.27
CA THR A 28 -12.62 -1.33 -7.75
C THR A 28 -11.54 -2.06 -8.55
N GLU A 29 -10.68 -2.77 -7.83
CA GLU A 29 -9.67 -3.67 -8.38
C GLU A 29 -10.16 -5.11 -8.24
N LEU A 30 -9.75 -5.99 -9.15
CA LEU A 30 -10.14 -7.40 -9.15
C LEU A 30 -9.08 -8.31 -8.52
N GLY A 31 -8.09 -7.74 -7.83
CA GLY A 31 -7.09 -8.50 -7.10
C GLY A 31 -7.68 -9.17 -5.86
N MET A 32 -7.10 -10.31 -5.47
CA MET A 32 -7.61 -11.13 -4.35
C MET A 32 -7.63 -10.34 -3.03
N ILE A 33 -6.56 -9.59 -2.76
CA ILE A 33 -6.43 -8.79 -1.53
C ILE A 33 -7.41 -7.62 -1.56
N GLU A 34 -7.48 -6.88 -2.66
CA GLU A 34 -8.38 -5.74 -2.80
C GLU A 34 -9.84 -6.17 -2.69
N THR A 35 -10.22 -7.30 -3.29
CA THR A 35 -11.56 -7.86 -3.19
C THR A 35 -11.92 -8.22 -1.75
N ARG A 36 -11.04 -8.94 -1.03
CA ARG A 36 -11.26 -9.31 0.37
C ARG A 36 -11.35 -8.07 1.26
N LEU A 37 -10.43 -7.11 1.09
CA LEU A 37 -10.45 -5.86 1.84
C LEU A 37 -11.70 -5.03 1.56
N MET A 38 -12.20 -4.99 0.33
CA MET A 38 -13.43 -4.28 -0.01
C MET A 38 -14.66 -4.90 0.64
N GLN A 39 -14.71 -6.24 0.74
CA GLN A 39 -15.78 -6.96 1.42
C GLN A 39 -15.74 -6.75 2.94
N THR A 40 -14.54 -6.74 3.53
CA THR A 40 -14.35 -6.57 4.98
C THR A 40 -14.50 -5.11 5.41
N TYR A 41 -14.03 -4.15 4.61
CA TYR A 41 -13.96 -2.73 4.95
C TYR A 41 -14.61 -1.82 3.90
N PRO A 42 -15.90 -2.02 3.53
CA PRO A 42 -16.54 -1.21 2.50
C PRO A 42 -16.51 0.31 2.74
N PRO A 43 -16.62 0.83 4.00
CA PRO A 43 -16.48 2.26 4.25
C PRO A 43 -15.13 2.84 3.83
N ALA A 44 -14.03 2.10 4.02
CA ALA A 44 -12.69 2.55 3.65
C ALA A 44 -12.59 2.83 2.13
N PHE A 45 -13.12 1.92 1.33
CA PHE A 45 -13.13 2.05 -0.13
C PHE A 45 -14.06 3.17 -0.60
N ALA A 46 -15.23 3.33 0.03
CA ALA A 46 -16.14 4.44 -0.28
C ALA A 46 -15.51 5.81 0.03
N MET A 47 -14.82 5.94 1.17
CA MET A 47 -14.12 7.16 1.57
C MET A 47 -12.93 7.45 0.65
N TYR A 48 -12.11 6.43 0.33
CA TYR A 48 -11.01 6.57 -0.61
C TYR A 48 -11.50 6.99 -2.00
N GLN A 49 -12.58 6.38 -2.49
CA GLN A 49 -13.19 6.75 -3.77
C GLN A 49 -13.68 8.20 -3.78
N ARG A 50 -14.31 8.66 -2.69
CA ARG A 50 -14.71 10.07 -2.53
C ARG A 50 -13.49 11.00 -2.57
N ALA A 51 -12.39 10.64 -1.91
CA ALA A 51 -11.16 11.42 -1.95
C ALA A 51 -10.55 11.50 -3.36
N CYS A 52 -10.56 10.38 -4.11
CA CYS A 52 -10.12 10.33 -5.50
C CYS A 52 -10.98 11.24 -6.40
N ARG A 53 -12.32 11.15 -6.30
CA ARG A 53 -13.24 11.99 -7.07
C ARG A 53 -13.07 13.49 -6.79
N ALA A 54 -12.69 13.84 -5.56
CA ALA A 54 -12.37 15.21 -5.17
C ALA A 54 -10.99 15.70 -5.65
N GLY A 55 -10.22 14.87 -6.38
CA GLY A 55 -8.89 15.23 -6.88
C GLY A 55 -7.81 15.30 -5.79
N ARG A 56 -8.08 14.76 -4.60
CA ARG A 56 -7.16 14.82 -3.44
C ARG A 56 -6.09 13.75 -3.45
N ILE A 57 -6.26 12.70 -4.26
CA ILE A 57 -5.32 11.59 -4.39
C ILE A 57 -4.84 11.52 -5.84
N ARG A 58 -3.53 11.49 -6.03
CA ARG A 58 -2.86 11.32 -7.32
C ARG A 58 -2.03 10.04 -7.31
N ALA A 59 -1.64 9.57 -8.48
CA ALA A 59 -0.73 8.43 -8.57
C ALA A 59 0.62 8.80 -7.93
N GLY A 60 1.13 7.93 -7.05
CA GLY A 60 2.29 8.20 -6.19
C GLY A 60 1.94 8.70 -4.78
N ASP A 61 0.65 8.94 -4.47
CA ASP A 61 0.20 9.30 -3.13
C ASP A 61 -0.12 8.08 -2.25
N ILE A 62 -0.25 8.35 -0.96
CA ILE A 62 -0.79 7.42 0.04
C ILE A 62 -2.04 8.03 0.69
N TRP A 63 -2.98 7.17 1.08
CA TRP A 63 -4.12 7.55 1.90
C TRP A 63 -4.36 6.51 2.99
N ILE A 64 -4.58 6.96 4.22
CA ILE A 64 -4.71 6.08 5.39
C ILE A 64 -6.13 6.17 5.95
N TRP A 65 -6.79 5.03 6.06
CA TRP A 65 -8.02 4.87 6.84
C TRP A 65 -7.70 4.30 8.21
N ARG A 66 -8.08 5.03 9.26
CA ARG A 66 -7.63 4.77 10.64
C ARG A 66 -8.67 4.09 11.53
N GLU A 67 -9.85 3.78 11.01
CA GLU A 67 -10.99 3.28 11.77
C GLU A 67 -11.01 1.74 11.90
N SER A 68 -9.90 1.07 11.58
CA SER A 68 -9.73 -0.38 11.72
C SER A 68 -8.41 -0.75 12.38
N LYS A 69 -8.31 -2.03 12.80
CA LYS A 69 -7.06 -2.67 13.22
C LYS A 69 -6.85 -3.95 12.39
N PRO A 70 -5.79 -4.04 11.57
CA PRO A 70 -4.83 -2.97 11.26
C PRO A 70 -5.50 -1.77 10.56
N GLN A 71 -4.86 -0.61 10.60
CA GLN A 71 -5.27 0.53 9.77
C GLN A 71 -5.00 0.19 8.30
N LEU A 72 -5.77 0.75 7.37
CA LEU A 72 -5.59 0.48 5.95
C LEU A 72 -4.86 1.62 5.26
N MET A 73 -3.83 1.30 4.48
CA MET A 73 -3.13 2.26 3.64
C MET A 73 -3.28 1.91 2.17
N PHE A 74 -3.93 2.81 1.45
CA PHE A 74 -4.04 2.77 0.02
C PHE A 74 -2.81 3.44 -0.60
N MET A 75 -2.01 2.66 -1.31
CA MET A 75 -0.89 3.17 -2.10
C MET A 75 -1.36 3.38 -3.54
N ALA A 76 -1.43 4.62 -4.01
CA ALA A 76 -1.90 4.94 -5.36
C ALA A 76 -0.83 4.64 -6.43
N VAL A 77 -0.48 3.37 -6.60
CA VAL A 77 0.62 2.91 -7.48
C VAL A 77 0.19 2.68 -8.93
N ARG A 78 -1.08 2.95 -9.24
CA ARG A 78 -1.69 2.86 -10.57
C ARG A 78 -2.48 4.13 -10.88
N GLU A 79 -2.50 4.55 -12.14
CA GLU A 79 -3.34 5.67 -12.58
C GLU A 79 -4.82 5.29 -12.70
N SER A 80 -5.09 4.04 -13.07
CA SER A 80 -6.43 3.54 -13.38
C SER A 80 -6.54 2.08 -12.96
N SER A 81 -7.77 1.55 -12.83
CA SER A 81 -8.02 0.13 -12.51
C SER A 81 -7.64 -0.82 -13.65
N VAL A 82 -7.39 -0.28 -14.84
CA VAL A 82 -6.81 -1.02 -15.96
C VAL A 82 -5.39 -0.50 -16.19
N GLY A 83 -4.41 -1.39 -16.14
CA GLY A 83 -3.00 -1.09 -16.37
C GLY A 83 -2.07 -1.59 -15.28
N ALA A 84 -0.78 -1.68 -15.62
CA ALA A 84 0.27 -2.17 -14.74
C ALA A 84 0.58 -1.22 -13.59
N THR A 85 1.04 -1.79 -12.48
CA THR A 85 1.69 -1.04 -11.40
C THR A 85 2.94 -0.37 -11.96
N ARG A 86 3.04 0.96 -11.85
CA ARG A 86 4.18 1.70 -12.41
C ARG A 86 5.24 1.91 -11.34
N LEU A 87 6.48 1.48 -11.60
CA LEU A 87 7.60 1.61 -10.65
C LEU A 87 7.80 3.04 -10.15
N ARG A 88 7.62 4.05 -11.00
CA ARG A 88 7.74 5.46 -10.56
C ARG A 88 6.76 5.84 -9.45
N TYR A 89 5.56 5.24 -9.42
CA TYR A 89 4.57 5.51 -8.38
C TYR A 89 4.88 4.72 -7.10
N VAL A 90 5.36 3.48 -7.24
CA VAL A 90 5.92 2.71 -6.11
C VAL A 90 7.06 3.48 -5.47
N GLN A 91 7.98 4.01 -6.27
CA GLN A 91 9.11 4.80 -5.80
C GLN A 91 8.65 6.07 -5.08
N ALA A 92 7.71 6.82 -5.64
CA ALA A 92 7.16 8.02 -5.00
C ALA A 92 6.54 7.70 -3.63
N VAL A 93 5.75 6.62 -3.54
CA VAL A 93 5.19 6.15 -2.27
C VAL A 93 6.27 5.73 -1.28
N ALA A 94 7.27 4.96 -1.72
CA ALA A 94 8.36 4.49 -0.86
C ALA A 94 9.20 5.63 -0.28
N ILE A 95 9.55 6.63 -1.11
CA ILE A 95 10.26 7.85 -0.68
C ILE A 95 9.42 8.61 0.35
N ARG A 96 8.11 8.76 0.07
CA ARG A 96 7.20 9.46 0.96
C ARG A 96 7.09 8.76 2.31
N LEU A 97 6.92 7.43 2.32
CA LEU A 97 6.88 6.65 3.55
C LEU A 97 8.19 6.75 4.34
N ALA A 98 9.33 6.56 3.69
CA ALA A 98 10.64 6.64 4.35
C ALA A 98 10.88 7.99 5.05
N ARG A 99 10.27 9.07 4.56
CA ARG A 99 10.38 10.43 5.11
C ARG A 99 9.28 10.78 6.11
N GLU A 100 8.03 10.49 5.79
CA GLU A 100 6.85 11.04 6.48
C GLU A 100 6.27 10.09 7.53
N TYR A 101 6.74 8.84 7.62
CA TYR A 101 6.20 7.87 8.59
C TYR A 101 6.12 8.38 10.05
N PRO A 102 7.08 9.17 10.59
CA PRO A 102 6.99 9.66 11.96
C PRO A 102 5.87 10.71 12.11
N LEU A 103 5.73 11.60 11.11
CA LEU A 103 4.69 12.63 11.07
C LEU A 103 3.29 12.01 10.91
N LEU A 104 3.20 10.90 10.20
CA LEU A 104 1.98 10.12 10.03
C LEU A 104 1.68 9.21 11.24
N GLY A 105 2.55 9.16 12.24
CA GLY A 105 2.40 8.35 13.44
C GLY A 105 2.44 6.85 13.17
N ILE A 106 3.19 6.42 12.16
CA ILE A 106 3.35 5.02 11.76
C ILE A 106 4.54 4.44 12.53
N LYS A 107 4.33 3.30 13.19
CA LYS A 107 5.37 2.58 13.94
C LYS A 107 5.73 1.26 13.27
N SER A 108 4.75 0.59 12.67
CA SER A 108 4.95 -0.64 11.89
C SER A 108 4.03 -0.71 10.67
N LEU A 109 4.52 -1.30 9.59
CA LEU A 109 3.86 -1.35 8.29
C LEU A 109 3.97 -2.75 7.68
N ALA A 110 2.85 -3.36 7.34
CA ALA A 110 2.82 -4.53 6.47
C ALA A 110 2.50 -4.10 5.05
N ILE A 111 3.26 -4.58 4.06
CA ILE A 111 3.02 -4.31 2.64
C ILE A 111 2.59 -5.63 1.99
N ALA A 112 1.34 -5.66 1.52
CA ALA A 112 0.82 -6.76 0.73
C ALA A 112 1.42 -6.73 -0.70
N PRO A 113 1.44 -7.86 -1.44
CA PRO A 113 1.91 -7.88 -2.81
C PRO A 113 1.22 -6.82 -3.69
N LEU A 114 2.01 -5.99 -4.37
CA LEU A 114 1.51 -4.84 -5.16
C LEU A 114 1.29 -5.15 -6.64
N ALA A 115 1.78 -6.29 -7.09
CA ALA A 115 1.72 -6.73 -8.48
C ALA A 115 1.84 -8.27 -8.57
N ASN A 116 1.83 -8.79 -9.79
CA ASN A 116 2.07 -10.20 -10.04
C ASN A 116 3.54 -10.59 -9.78
N ARG A 117 3.80 -11.90 -9.80
CA ARG A 117 5.11 -12.51 -9.52
C ARG A 117 6.24 -12.00 -10.44
N TYR A 118 5.92 -11.64 -11.69
CA TYR A 118 6.91 -11.23 -12.69
C TYR A 118 7.41 -9.80 -12.45
N GLU A 119 6.52 -8.90 -12.02
CA GLU A 119 6.86 -7.49 -11.72
C GLU A 119 7.37 -7.32 -10.28
N TRP A 120 7.09 -8.30 -9.40
CA TRP A 120 7.35 -8.18 -7.97
C TRP A 120 8.82 -7.97 -7.62
N GLY A 121 9.76 -8.61 -8.33
CA GLY A 121 11.19 -8.49 -8.04
C GLY A 121 11.68 -7.02 -8.10
N GLU A 122 11.30 -6.30 -9.15
CA GLU A 122 11.67 -4.88 -9.33
C GLU A 122 10.98 -3.99 -8.29
N ILE A 123 9.70 -4.24 -8.03
CA ILE A 123 8.90 -3.50 -7.03
C ILE A 123 9.51 -3.66 -5.63
N ARG A 124 9.83 -4.90 -5.25
CA ARG A 124 10.45 -5.20 -3.96
C ARG A 124 11.79 -4.50 -3.84
N GLN A 125 12.62 -4.51 -4.87
CA GLN A 125 13.90 -3.81 -4.85
C GLN A 125 13.75 -2.30 -4.60
N VAL A 126 12.77 -1.67 -5.24
CA VAL A 126 12.45 -0.24 -5.01
C VAL A 126 11.99 0.00 -3.59
N LEU A 127 11.07 -0.83 -3.06
CA LEU A 127 10.60 -0.70 -1.67
C LEU A 127 11.76 -0.84 -0.69
N THR A 128 12.58 -1.89 -0.81
CA THR A 128 13.72 -2.14 0.06
C THR A 128 14.72 -0.98 0.01
N MET A 129 15.10 -0.51 -1.19
CA MET A 129 16.09 0.57 -1.36
C MET A 129 15.75 1.84 -0.57
N TRP A 130 14.46 2.19 -0.49
CA TRP A 130 14.02 3.42 0.19
C TRP A 130 13.65 3.17 1.66
N LEU A 131 12.98 2.06 1.96
CA LEU A 131 12.49 1.78 3.31
C LEU A 131 13.59 1.26 4.24
N GLU A 132 14.64 0.61 3.73
CA GLU A 132 15.74 0.09 4.56
C GLU A 132 16.56 1.22 5.19
N LYS A 133 16.57 2.40 4.55
CA LYS A 133 17.18 3.63 5.08
C LYS A 133 16.34 4.28 6.18
N SER A 134 15.09 3.85 6.35
CA SER A 134 14.20 4.35 7.40
C SER A 134 14.29 3.47 8.65
N ARG A 135 13.91 4.01 9.82
CA ARG A 135 13.78 3.21 11.06
C ARG A 135 12.37 2.61 11.21
N LEU A 136 11.56 2.61 10.14
CA LEU A 136 10.21 2.06 10.16
C LEU A 136 10.29 0.53 10.14
N ASP A 137 9.57 -0.14 11.05
CA ASP A 137 9.43 -1.60 11.04
C ASP A 137 8.50 -2.02 9.89
N VAL A 138 9.02 -2.72 8.90
CA VAL A 138 8.31 -3.09 7.67
C VAL A 138 8.30 -4.61 7.47
N THR A 139 7.10 -5.16 7.31
CA THR A 139 6.89 -6.56 6.89
C THR A 139 6.42 -6.58 5.44
N ILE A 140 7.16 -7.22 4.54
CA ILE A 140 6.78 -7.37 3.13
C ILE A 140 6.29 -8.80 2.91
N TYR A 141 5.06 -8.94 2.41
CA TYR A 141 4.48 -10.24 2.05
C TYR A 141 4.81 -10.59 0.60
N GLU A 142 5.30 -11.82 0.36
CA GLU A 142 5.57 -12.34 -0.98
C GLU A 142 4.30 -12.89 -1.66
N PRO A 143 4.16 -12.76 -3.01
CA PRO A 143 3.01 -13.24 -3.80
C PRO A 143 2.98 -14.75 -4.09
#